data_AF-A0A835MAI2-F1
#
_entry.id   AF-A0A835MAI2-F1
#
_cell.length_a   1.000
_cell.length_b   1.000
_cell.length_c   1.000
_cell.angle_alpha   90.00
_cell.angle_beta   90.00
_cell.angle_gamma   90.00
#
_symmetry.space_group_name_H-M   'P 1'
#
loop_
_entity.id
_entity.type
_entity.pdbx_description
1 polymer ?
#
loop_
_entity_poly.entity_id
_entity_poly.type
_entity_poly.pdbx_seq_one_letter_code
_entity_poly.pdbx_strand_id
1 'polypeptide(L)' 'MKRDKERRRKSHKGLEFCKWALVGRLDLTKLTTKEVKDRCAEQWKPKGEWQATPLGRGYIMFRFTDEQDYNRVQ' A
#
# COMPACT_ATOMS: atom_id res chain seq x y z
N MET A 1 18.58 -14.92 23.35
CA MET A 1 19.24 -13.66 22.91
C MET A 1 19.34 -13.44 21.40
N LYS A 2 19.94 -14.34 20.57
CA LYS A 2 20.05 -14.09 19.10
C LYS A 2 18.68 -14.02 18.38
N ARG A 3 17.73 -14.88 18.75
CA ARG A 3 16.37 -14.96 18.17
C ARG A 3 15.53 -13.68 18.38
N ASP A 4 15.67 -13.02 19.54
CA ASP A 4 14.92 -11.79 19.83
C ASP A 4 15.41 -10.57 19.04
N LYS A 5 16.73 -10.44 18.84
CA LYS A 5 17.30 -9.40 17.98
C LYS A 5 16.83 -9.55 16.54
N GLU A 6 16.71 -10.78 16.05
CA GLU A 6 16.25 -11.04 14.69
C GLU A 6 14.75 -10.75 14.52
N ARG A 7 13.90 -11.12 15.50
CA ARG A 7 12.47 -10.74 15.50
C ARG A 7 12.30 -9.23 15.49
N ARG A 8 13.01 -8.49 16.35
CA ARG A 8 12.93 -7.02 16.41
C ARG A 8 13.34 -6.35 15.10
N ARG A 9 14.40 -6.85 14.44
CA ARG A 9 14.83 -6.35 13.12
C ARG A 9 13.79 -6.60 12.03
N LYS A 10 13.16 -7.78 12.01
CA LYS A 10 12.08 -8.11 11.05
C LYS A 10 10.84 -7.22 11.28
N SER A 11 10.46 -7.00 12.55
CA SER A 11 9.36 -6.10 12.89
C SER A 11 9.60 -4.67 12.45
N HIS A 12 10.82 -4.15 12.64
CA HIS A 12 11.15 -2.79 12.20
C HIS A 12 11.05 -2.62 10.68
N LYS A 13 11.54 -3.59 9.90
CA LYS A 13 11.38 -3.58 8.44
C LYS A 13 9.91 -3.64 8.01
N GLY A 14 9.08 -4.40 8.72
CA GLY A 14 7.64 -4.48 8.45
C GLY A 14 6.93 -3.15 8.71
N LEU A 15 7.28 -2.45 9.79
CA LEU A 15 6.72 -1.14 10.10
C LEU A 15 7.11 -0.09 9.05
N GLU A 16 8.38 -0.04 8.65
CA GLU A 16 8.82 0.87 7.58
C GLU A 16 8.11 0.57 6.25
N PHE A 17 7.91 -0.71 5.92
CA PHE A 17 7.19 -1.12 4.71
C PHE A 17 5.72 -0.66 4.73
N CYS A 18 5.06 -0.71 5.89
CA CYS A 18 3.65 -0.37 6.05
C CYS A 18 3.40 1.10 6.39
N LYS A 19 4.45 1.92 6.59
CA LYS A 19 4.36 3.29 7.11
C LYS A 19 3.41 4.18 6.30
N TRP A 20 3.41 4.01 4.97
CA TRP A 20 2.57 4.76 4.03
C TRP A 20 1.71 3.82 3.19
N ALA A 21 1.13 2.82 3.84
CA ALA A 21 0.26 1.84 3.19
C ALA A 21 -1.21 2.10 3.56
N LEU A 22 -2.06 2.14 2.54
CA LEU A 22 -3.51 2.05 2.70
C LEU A 22 -3.96 0.65 2.30
N VAL A 23 -4.82 0.04 3.11
CA VAL A 23 -5.41 -1.27 2.80
C VAL A 23 -6.92 -1.11 2.75
N GLY A 24 -7.49 -1.43 1.59
CA GLY A 24 -8.91 -1.35 1.35
C GLY A 24 -9.46 -2.66 0.79
N ARG A 25 -10.75 -2.89 1.01
CA ARG A 25 -11.49 -3.92 0.29
C ARG A 25 -12.25 -3.25 -0.84
N LEU A 26 -11.99 -3.70 -2.06
CA LEU A 26 -12.72 -3.28 -3.24
C LEU A 26 -13.52 -4.49 -3.75
N ASP A 27 -14.77 -4.23 -4.11
CA ASP A 27 -15.53 -5.20 -4.89
C ASP A 27 -15.03 -5.14 -6.34
N LEU A 28 -13.99 -5.93 -6.63
CA LEU A 28 -13.32 -5.99 -7.92
C LEU A 28 -14.02 -6.90 -8.93
N THR A 29 -15.30 -7.22 -8.73
CA THR A 29 -16.05 -8.13 -9.62
C THR A 29 -15.97 -7.74 -11.10
N LYS A 30 -15.71 -6.46 -11.42
CA LYS A 30 -15.59 -5.96 -12.80
C LYS A 30 -14.32 -5.19 -13.12
N LEU A 31 -13.38 -5.04 -12.17
CA LEU A 31 -12.20 -4.19 -12.36
C LEU A 31 -10.92 -4.97 -12.11
N THR A 32 -10.00 -4.87 -13.06
CA THR A 32 -8.63 -5.34 -12.93
C THR A 32 -7.84 -4.44 -11.99
N THR A 33 -6.78 -4.98 -11.37
CA THR A 33 -5.84 -4.18 -10.55
C THR A 33 -5.27 -2.97 -11.31
N LYS A 34 -5.06 -3.11 -12.63
CA LYS A 34 -4.58 -2.02 -13.47
C LYS A 34 -5.62 -0.89 -13.55
N GLU A 35 -6.88 -1.21 -13.84
CA GLU A 35 -7.95 -0.21 -13.90
C GLU A 35 -8.16 0.49 -12.57
N VAL A 36 -8.07 -0.23 -11.45
CA VAL A 36 -8.09 0.37 -10.12
C VAL A 36 -6.94 1.36 -9.96
N LYS A 37 -5.72 0.94 -10.32
CA LYS A 37 -4.54 1.80 -10.22
C LYS A 37 -4.69 3.07 -11.06
N ASP A 38 -5.15 2.93 -12.30
CA ASP A 38 -5.33 4.04 -13.24
C ASP A 38 -6.39 5.03 -12.72
N ARG A 39 -7.55 4.54 -12.27
CA ARG A 39 -8.61 5.40 -11.68
C ARG A 39 -8.16 6.11 -10.41
N CYS A 40 -7.45 5.40 -9.54
CA CYS A 40 -6.84 5.99 -8.35
C CYS A 40 -5.82 7.07 -8.73
N ALA A 41 -4.99 6.86 -9.76
CA ALA A 41 -4.03 7.86 -10.23
C ALA A 41 -4.73 9.15 -10.70
N GLU A 42 -5.82 9.02 -11.45
CA GLU A 42 -6.61 10.15 -11.95
C GLU A 42 -7.21 10.99 -10.81
N GLN A 43 -7.73 10.32 -9.78
CA GLN A 43 -8.37 10.97 -8.64
C GLN A 43 -7.36 11.58 -7.66
N TRP A 44 -6.35 10.81 -7.29
CA TRP A 44 -5.40 11.16 -6.23
C TRP A 44 -4.28 12.07 -6.71
N LYS A 45 -3.93 12.01 -8.00
CA LYS A 45 -2.83 12.78 -8.60
C LYS A 45 -1.55 12.70 -7.75
N PRO A 46 -1.04 11.48 -7.47
CA PRO A 46 0.19 11.32 -6.71
C PRO A 46 1.36 11.96 -7.46
N LYS A 47 2.28 12.58 -6.72
CA LYS A 47 3.49 13.20 -7.27
C LYS A 47 4.67 12.23 -7.29
N GLY A 48 4.70 11.31 -6.33
CA GLY A 48 5.72 10.29 -6.15
C GLY A 48 5.34 8.95 -6.76
N GLU A 49 6.25 8.00 -6.59
CA GLU A 49 6.00 6.62 -6.97
C GLU A 49 5.04 5.96 -5.97
N TRP A 50 4.19 5.08 -6.49
CA TRP A 50 3.29 4.30 -5.66
C TRP A 50 2.92 2.98 -6.34
N GLN A 51 2.48 2.03 -5.51
CA GLN A 51 2.16 0.67 -5.93
C GLN A 51 0.75 0.30 -5.50
N ALA A 52 0.08 -0.50 -6.33
CA ALA A 52 -1.19 -1.14 -6.02
C ALA A 52 -0.97 -2.66 -6.10
N THR A 53 -1.16 -3.36 -4.99
CA THR A 53 -0.87 -4.80 -4.87
C THR A 53 -2.12 -5.54 -4.41
N PRO A 54 -2.64 -6.50 -5.19
CA PRO A 54 -3.76 -7.33 -4.75
C PRO A 54 -3.28 -8.28 -3.64
N LEU A 55 -4.04 -8.34 -2.55
CA LEU A 55 -3.77 -9.24 -1.42
C LEU A 55 -4.69 -10.49 -1.44
N GLY A 56 -5.60 -10.56 -2.41
CA GLY A 56 -6.62 -11.61 -2.51
C GLY A 56 -7.93 -11.25 -1.79
N ARG A 57 -9.00 -12.01 -2.07
CA ARG A 57 -10.35 -11.81 -1.47
C ARG A 57 -10.91 -10.38 -1.60
N GLY A 58 -10.55 -9.67 -2.67
CA GLY A 58 -10.94 -8.28 -2.90
C GLY A 58 -10.15 -7.25 -2.11
N TYR A 59 -9.11 -7.65 -1.36
CA TYR A 59 -8.22 -6.69 -0.71
C TYR A 59 -7.14 -6.20 -1.66
N ILE A 60 -6.87 -4.90 -1.58
CA ILE A 60 -5.78 -4.23 -2.28
C ILE A 60 -5.00 -3.38 -1.28
N MET A 61 -3.68 -3.38 -1.43
CA MET A 61 -2.77 -2.51 -0.72
C MET A 61 -2.26 -1.44 -1.68
N PHE A 62 -2.39 -0.18 -1.28
CA PHE A 62 -1.76 0.95 -1.92
C PHE A 62 -0.56 1.39 -1.09
N ARG A 63 0.63 1.45 -1.68
CA ARG A 63 1.85 1.85 -0.98
C ARG A 63 2.46 3.06 -1.65
N PHE A 64 2.64 4.13 -0.88
CA PHE A 64 3.26 5.38 -1.32
C PHE A 64 4.73 5.43 -0.87
N THR A 65 5.55 6.19 -1.58
CA THR A 65 6.96 6.43 -1.23
C THR A 65 7.16 7.63 -0.31
N ASP A 66 6.13 8.42 -0.05
CA ASP A 66 6.20 9.56 0.84
C ASP A 66 4.88 9.83 1.56
N GLU A 67 5.01 10.60 2.65
CA GLU A 67 3.90 10.98 3.53
C GLU A 67 2.95 12.00 2.88
N GLN A 68 3.43 12.83 1.95
CA GLN A 68 2.60 13.87 1.35
C GLN A 68 1.53 13.27 0.44
N ASP A 69 1.91 12.30 -0.38
CA ASP A 69 0.98 11.58 -1.22
C ASP A 69 0.06 10.69 -0.39
N TYR A 70 0.58 10.01 0.65
CA TYR A 70 -0.27 9.27 1.60
C TYR A 70 -1.34 10.16 2.24
N ASN A 71 -0.98 11.36 2.70
CA ASN A 71 -1.92 12.29 3.33
C ASN A 71 -2.90 12.94 2.34
N ARG A 72 -2.56 13.01 1.03
CA ARG A 72 -3.48 13.54 0.01
C ARG A 72 -4.64 12.58 -0.27
N VAL A 73 -4.41 11.27 -0.10
CA VAL A 73 -5.36 10.22 -0.49
C VAL A 73 -6.24 9.73 0.64
N GLN A 74 -5.92 10.10 1.88
CA GLN A 74 -6.67 9.75 3.09
C GLN A 74 -7.91 10.63 3.28
#